data_AF-A0A7C6RB52-F1
#
_entry.id   AF-A0A7C6RB52-F1
#
_cell.length_a   1.000
_cell.length_b   1.000
_cell.length_c   1.000
_cell.angle_alpha   90.00
_cell.angle_beta   90.00
_cell.angle_gamma   90.00
#
_symmetry.space_group_name_H-M   'P 1'
#
loop_
_entity.id
_entity.type
_entity.pdbx_description
1 polymer ?
#
loop_
_entity_poly.entity_id
_entity_poly.type
_entity_poly.pdbx_seq_one_letter_code
_entity_poly.pdbx_strand_id
1 'polypeptide(L)'
;TLLVVVQGFVGYPLASFCLTREARRVVAGELTQVEAAVQPKAEMDNGVLKFRLPPMPEKYQTSFVLIAKTAIVAYAAVSLANAIPGVPIHPYVMTLIFGIIAAEIGLLETDTLTKANAFGLAILALMAIIMTNLNQATPEMLAGLLAPLVGTLILGAIGIFIASSLVGRMVGLTPEMASAIGLSALFGFPGTFILSHEAAKAIATNEEERQQILDHILPKMLVAGFITVTIASVVMAGLFANWF
;
A
#
# COMPACT_ATOMS: atom_id res chain seq x y z
N THR A 1 -2.42 -10.97 15.67
CA THR A 1 -2.49 -11.86 14.49
C THR A 1 -3.91 -12.23 14.12
N LEU A 2 -4.72 -12.81 15.03
CA LEU A 2 -6.16 -13.07 14.83
C LEU A 2 -6.98 -11.86 14.35
N LEU A 3 -6.71 -10.70 14.94
CA LEU A 3 -7.39 -9.45 14.61
C LEU A 3 -7.21 -9.04 13.14
N VAL A 4 -6.00 -9.20 12.58
CA VAL A 4 -5.70 -8.90 11.16
C VAL A 4 -6.46 -9.85 10.22
N VAL A 5 -6.62 -11.12 10.61
CA VAL A 5 -7.36 -12.11 9.81
C VAL A 5 -8.83 -11.74 9.74
N VAL A 6 -9.47 -11.48 10.89
CA VAL A 6 -10.90 -11.13 10.93
C VAL A 6 -11.16 -9.75 10.29
N GLN A 7 -10.22 -8.81 10.43
CA GLN A 7 -10.28 -7.51 9.73
C GLN A 7 -10.20 -7.68 8.22
N GLY A 8 -9.32 -8.54 7.72
CA GLY A 8 -9.26 -8.90 6.31
C GLY A 8 -10.58 -9.45 5.79
N PHE A 9 -11.26 -10.33 6.54
CA PHE A 9 -12.54 -10.92 6.13
C PHE A 9 -13.64 -9.89 5.83
N VAL A 10 -13.62 -8.74 6.50
CA VAL A 10 -14.58 -7.64 6.24
C VAL A 10 -14.00 -6.59 5.29
N GLY A 11 -12.72 -6.28 5.44
CA GLY A 11 -12.04 -5.26 4.64
C GLY A 11 -11.90 -5.64 3.16
N TYR A 12 -11.51 -6.90 2.87
CA TYR A 12 -11.29 -7.35 1.49
C TYR A 12 -12.56 -7.28 0.64
N PRO A 13 -13.74 -7.80 1.05
CA PRO A 13 -14.94 -7.73 0.23
C PRO A 13 -15.44 -6.29 0.02
N LEU A 14 -15.42 -5.46 1.07
CA LEU A 14 -15.86 -4.07 0.99
C LEU A 14 -14.95 -3.24 0.09
N ALA A 15 -13.63 -3.40 0.22
CA ALA A 15 -12.68 -2.72 -0.63
C ALA A 15 -12.75 -3.22 -2.08
N SER A 16 -12.86 -4.54 -2.30
CA SER A 16 -13.04 -5.13 -3.63
C SER A 16 -14.26 -4.56 -4.36
N PHE A 17 -15.39 -4.44 -3.65
CA PHE A 17 -16.60 -3.82 -4.20
C PHE A 17 -16.38 -2.35 -4.60
N CYS A 18 -15.76 -1.56 -3.72
CA CYS A 18 -15.47 -0.14 -3.99
C CYS A 18 -14.52 0.03 -5.18
N LEU A 19 -13.43 -0.75 -5.22
CA LEU A 19 -12.42 -0.71 -6.28
C LEU A 19 -12.97 -1.16 -7.62
N THR A 20 -13.81 -2.19 -7.64
CA THR A 20 -14.47 -2.66 -8.87
C THR A 20 -15.41 -1.60 -9.44
N ARG A 21 -16.13 -0.88 -8.56
CA ARG A 21 -17.01 0.21 -8.97
C ARG A 21 -16.22 1.42 -9.47
N GLU A 22 -15.10 1.74 -8.82
CA GLU A 22 -14.19 2.79 -9.27
C GLU A 22 -13.56 2.44 -10.63
N ALA A 23 -13.09 1.21 -10.80
CA ALA A 23 -12.53 0.73 -12.07
C ALA A 23 -13.51 0.89 -13.25
N ARG A 24 -14.81 0.64 -13.02
CA ARG A 24 -15.85 0.89 -14.05
C ARG A 24 -15.95 2.36 -14.44
N ARG A 25 -15.82 3.28 -13.47
CA ARG A 25 -15.87 4.73 -13.72
C ARG A 25 -14.65 5.21 -14.52
N VAL A 26 -13.48 4.65 -14.23
CA VAL A 26 -12.26 4.93 -15.00
C VAL A 26 -12.46 4.55 -16.47
N VAL A 27 -12.93 3.33 -16.75
CA VAL A 27 -13.18 2.87 -18.13
C VAL A 27 -14.31 3.66 -18.80
N ALA A 28 -15.31 4.09 -18.05
CA ALA A 28 -16.38 4.96 -18.55
C ALA A 28 -15.95 6.41 -18.81
N GLY A 29 -14.71 6.79 -18.46
CA GLY A 29 -14.20 8.16 -18.59
C GLY A 29 -14.81 9.15 -17.58
N GLU A 30 -15.42 8.66 -16.50
CA GLU A 30 -16.16 9.46 -15.51
C GLU A 30 -15.26 9.98 -14.36
N LEU A 31 -14.04 10.38 -14.69
CA LEU A 31 -13.09 10.92 -13.72
C LEU A 31 -13.44 12.37 -13.37
N THR A 32 -13.32 12.72 -12.09
CA THR A 32 -13.45 14.12 -11.69
C THR A 32 -12.29 14.96 -12.25
N GLN A 33 -12.48 16.28 -12.37
CA GLN A 33 -11.41 17.19 -12.83
C GLN A 33 -10.16 17.11 -11.94
N VAL A 34 -10.34 16.86 -10.63
CA VAL A 34 -9.23 16.69 -9.68
C VAL A 34 -8.50 15.37 -9.93
N GLU A 35 -9.23 14.27 -10.18
CA GLU A 35 -8.62 12.98 -10.49
C GLU A 35 -7.89 12.98 -11.84
N ALA A 36 -8.43 13.67 -12.84
CA ALA A 36 -7.77 13.85 -14.13
C ALA A 36 -6.49 14.71 -14.03
N ALA A 37 -6.44 15.68 -13.10
CA ALA A 37 -5.27 16.51 -12.85
C ALA A 37 -4.16 15.79 -12.05
N VAL A 38 -4.54 14.80 -11.24
CA VAL A 38 -3.64 14.00 -10.40
C VAL A 38 -3.21 12.69 -11.09
N GLN A 39 -3.78 12.34 -12.25
CA GLN A 39 -3.25 11.25 -13.04
C GLN A 39 -1.75 11.48 -13.27
N PRO A 40 -0.91 10.46 -13.06
CA PRO A 40 0.48 10.56 -13.44
C PRO A 40 0.49 10.73 -14.96
N LYS A 41 0.71 11.96 -15.43
CA LYS A 41 1.11 12.17 -16.82
C LYS A 41 2.28 11.23 -17.06
N ALA A 42 2.19 10.42 -18.10
CA ALA A 42 3.24 9.53 -18.57
C ALA A 42 4.48 10.30 -19.10
N GLU A 43 4.85 11.40 -18.46
CA GLU A 43 6.17 12.00 -18.59
C GLU A 43 7.06 11.35 -17.52
N MET A 44 7.58 10.17 -17.90
CA MET A 44 8.85 9.71 -17.36
C MET A 44 9.96 10.64 -17.86
N ASP A 45 10.00 11.88 -17.39
CA ASP A 45 11.24 12.65 -17.43
C ASP A 45 11.26 13.74 -16.37
N ASN A 46 12.38 13.80 -15.65
CA ASN A 46 12.69 14.75 -14.58
C ASN A 46 11.98 14.48 -13.25
N GLY A 47 12.59 13.62 -12.42
CA GLY A 47 12.31 13.58 -10.99
C GLY A 47 12.53 14.95 -10.35
N VAL A 48 11.92 15.16 -9.19
CA VAL A 48 11.81 16.48 -8.55
C VAL A 48 13.19 17.02 -8.11
N LEU A 49 14.19 16.15 -7.98
CA LEU A 49 15.55 16.49 -7.55
C LEU A 49 16.47 16.84 -8.73
N LYS A 50 17.19 17.98 -8.59
CA LYS A 50 18.22 18.43 -9.55
C LYS A 50 19.46 17.52 -9.60
N PHE A 51 19.64 16.62 -8.64
CA PHE A 51 20.77 15.71 -8.57
C PHE A 51 20.31 14.28 -8.79
N ARG A 52 20.75 13.68 -9.91
CA ARG A 52 20.54 12.26 -10.23
C ARG A 52 21.87 11.60 -10.52
N LEU A 53 22.09 10.43 -9.95
CA LEU A 53 23.16 9.54 -10.34
C LEU A 53 22.92 9.08 -11.79
N PRO A 54 23.97 8.98 -12.61
CA PRO A 54 23.83 8.49 -13.97
C PRO A 54 23.25 7.06 -13.94
N PRO A 55 22.29 6.74 -14.84
CA PRO A 55 21.70 5.42 -14.89
C PRO A 55 22.80 4.38 -15.12
N MET A 56 22.79 3.33 -14.30
CA MET A 56 23.75 2.24 -14.40
C MET A 56 23.64 1.58 -15.78
N PRO A 57 24.75 1.30 -16.49
CA PRO A 57 24.70 0.64 -17.79
C PRO A 57 23.95 -0.70 -17.71
N GLU A 58 23.11 -1.00 -18.70
CA GLU A 58 22.25 -2.20 -18.72
C GLU A 58 23.01 -3.51 -18.45
N LYS A 59 24.27 -3.59 -18.88
CA LYS A 59 25.22 -4.69 -18.59
C LYS A 59 25.27 -5.09 -17.11
N TYR A 60 25.13 -4.13 -16.20
CA TYR A 60 25.26 -4.34 -14.77
C TYR A 60 23.89 -4.41 -14.05
N GLN A 61 22.78 -4.14 -14.75
CA GLN A 61 21.42 -4.23 -14.21
C GLN A 61 20.92 -5.68 -14.18
N THR A 62 21.73 -6.58 -13.60
CA THR A 62 21.32 -7.96 -13.39
C THR A 62 20.38 -8.07 -12.20
N SER A 63 19.50 -9.08 -12.18
CA SER A 63 18.58 -9.34 -11.07
C SER A 63 19.27 -9.32 -9.70
N PHE A 64 20.46 -9.92 -9.61
CA PHE A 64 21.25 -9.96 -8.38
C PHE A 64 21.70 -8.57 -7.93
N VAL A 65 22.16 -7.73 -8.86
CA VAL A 65 22.61 -6.37 -8.54
C VAL A 65 21.44 -5.50 -8.11
N LEU A 66 20.28 -5.61 -8.78
CA LEU A 66 19.07 -4.87 -8.42
C LEU A 66 18.56 -5.25 -7.02
N ILE A 67 18.53 -6.55 -6.69
CA ILE A 67 18.16 -7.04 -5.35
C ILE A 67 19.19 -6.58 -4.32
N ALA A 68 20.48 -6.70 -4.62
CA ALA A 68 21.55 -6.29 -3.72
C ALA A 68 21.49 -4.79 -3.39
N LYS A 69 21.30 -3.92 -4.41
CA LYS A 69 21.12 -2.48 -4.21
C LYS A 69 19.91 -2.20 -3.32
N THR A 70 18.79 -2.85 -3.59
CA THR A 70 17.56 -2.73 -2.78
C THR A 70 17.82 -3.15 -1.33
N ALA A 71 18.51 -4.27 -1.12
CA ALA A 71 18.86 -4.78 0.21
C ALA A 71 19.82 -3.85 0.97
N ILE A 72 20.81 -3.28 0.28
CA ILE A 72 21.75 -2.32 0.87
C ILE A 72 21.01 -1.05 1.32
N VAL A 73 20.11 -0.51 0.49
CA VAL A 73 19.30 0.67 0.86
C VAL A 73 18.42 0.35 2.06
N ALA A 74 17.74 -0.80 2.07
CA ALA A 74 16.90 -1.21 3.19
C ALA A 74 17.72 -1.41 4.47
N TYR A 75 18.89 -2.05 4.38
CA TYR A 75 19.79 -2.27 5.51
C TYR A 75 20.31 -0.94 6.08
N ALA A 76 20.72 0.00 5.22
CA ALA A 76 21.16 1.33 5.64
C ALA A 76 20.04 2.08 6.37
N ALA A 77 18.81 2.00 5.87
CA ALA A 77 17.65 2.65 6.49
C ALA A 77 17.35 2.07 7.89
N VAL A 78 17.32 0.74 8.04
CA VAL A 78 17.10 0.09 9.34
C VAL A 78 18.25 0.40 10.31
N SER A 79 19.49 0.37 9.83
CA SER A 79 20.67 0.67 10.64
C SER A 79 20.62 2.10 11.17
N LEU A 80 20.25 3.07 10.31
CA LEU A 80 20.13 4.46 10.72
C LEU A 80 18.95 4.68 11.68
N ALA A 81 17.81 4.04 11.44
CA ALA A 81 16.67 4.10 12.36
C ALA A 81 17.04 3.65 13.79
N ASN A 82 17.91 2.63 13.90
CA ASN A 82 18.37 2.12 15.19
C ASN A 82 19.54 2.93 15.79
N ALA A 83 20.28 3.68 14.96
CA ALA A 83 21.49 4.41 15.36
C ALA A 83 21.24 5.85 15.81
N ILE A 84 20.03 6.40 15.63
CA ILE A 84 19.66 7.75 16.10
C ILE A 84 18.95 7.63 17.47
N PRO A 85 19.67 7.69 18.60
CA PRO A 85 19.04 7.70 19.92
C PRO A 85 18.23 8.99 20.09
N GLY A 86 16.94 8.84 20.42
CA GLY A 86 16.03 9.95 20.76
C GLY A 86 15.01 10.33 19.68
N VAL A 87 15.07 9.75 18.48
CA VAL A 87 14.04 9.94 17.44
C VAL A 87 13.28 8.62 17.23
N PRO A 88 12.04 8.48 17.70
CA PRO A 88 11.29 7.23 17.63
C PRO A 88 10.66 7.05 16.23
N ILE A 89 11.46 7.08 15.17
CA ILE A 89 10.98 6.72 13.83
C ILE A 89 11.06 5.21 13.68
N HIS A 90 9.90 4.58 13.45
CA HIS A 90 9.82 3.14 13.23
C HIS A 90 10.66 2.72 12.01
N PRO A 91 11.43 1.61 12.07
CA PRO A 91 12.31 1.18 10.98
C PRO A 91 11.62 1.08 9.61
N TYR A 92 10.36 0.64 9.57
CA TYR A 92 9.57 0.56 8.33
C TYR A 92 9.28 1.94 7.68
N VAL A 93 9.07 2.98 8.49
CA VAL A 93 8.93 4.35 7.99
C VAL A 93 10.26 4.83 7.41
N MET A 94 11.37 4.52 8.10
CA MET A 94 12.71 4.88 7.62
C MET A 94 13.06 4.19 6.30
N THR A 95 12.74 2.90 6.16
CA THR A 95 12.93 2.17 4.89
C THR A 95 12.12 2.76 3.74
N LEU A 96 10.92 3.28 4.02
CA LEU A 96 10.10 3.96 3.01
C LEU A 96 10.76 5.27 2.56
N ILE A 97 11.17 6.12 3.51
CA ILE A 97 11.82 7.40 3.23
C ILE A 97 13.09 7.17 2.41
N PHE A 98 13.93 6.21 2.82
CA PHE A 98 15.14 5.85 2.11
C PHE A 98 14.86 5.28 0.72
N GLY A 99 13.81 4.46 0.57
CA GLY A 99 13.39 3.95 -0.73
C GLY A 99 12.99 5.07 -1.71
N ILE A 100 12.20 6.05 -1.24
CA ILE A 100 11.79 7.22 -2.04
C ILE A 100 13.01 8.05 -2.43
N ILE A 101 13.88 8.38 -1.46
CA ILE A 101 15.10 9.16 -1.73
C ILE A 101 16.00 8.43 -2.73
N ALA A 102 16.22 7.13 -2.52
CA ALA A 102 17.07 6.31 -3.38
C ALA A 102 16.50 6.20 -4.81
N ALA A 103 15.17 6.14 -4.97
CA ALA A 103 14.52 6.18 -6.28
C ALA A 103 14.67 7.55 -6.96
N GLU A 104 14.49 8.65 -6.22
CA GLU A 104 14.60 10.01 -6.79
C GLU A 104 16.01 10.37 -7.22
N ILE A 105 17.03 10.01 -6.42
CA ILE A 105 18.44 10.22 -6.79
C ILE A 105 18.92 9.28 -7.90
N GLY A 106 18.09 8.33 -8.37
CA GLY A 106 18.45 7.34 -9.38
C GLY A 106 19.34 6.20 -8.88
N LEU A 107 19.49 6.04 -7.55
CA LEU A 107 20.20 4.91 -6.97
C LEU A 107 19.38 3.61 -7.12
N LEU A 108 18.06 3.67 -6.95
CA LEU A 108 17.15 2.57 -7.23
C LEU A 108 16.36 2.85 -8.50
N GLU A 109 16.27 1.84 -9.35
CA GLU A 109 15.48 1.86 -10.57
C GLU A 109 13.98 1.82 -10.20
N THR A 110 13.12 2.54 -10.92
CA THR A 110 11.67 2.39 -10.76
C THR A 110 11.27 0.93 -11.01
N ASP A 111 10.36 0.41 -10.19
CA ASP A 111 9.89 -0.98 -10.27
C ASP A 111 11.04 -2.03 -10.14
N THR A 112 11.99 -1.76 -9.22
CA THR A 112 13.22 -2.54 -9.06
C THR A 112 12.97 -4.04 -8.86
N LEU A 113 11.96 -4.40 -8.05
CA LEU A 113 11.66 -5.80 -7.73
C LEU A 113 11.11 -6.57 -8.93
N THR A 114 10.31 -5.92 -9.77
CA THR A 114 9.79 -6.52 -11.00
C THR A 114 10.89 -6.66 -12.03
N LYS A 115 11.72 -5.62 -12.22
CA LYS A 115 12.92 -5.67 -13.08
C LYS A 115 13.91 -6.75 -12.63
N ALA A 116 14.00 -7.00 -11.33
CA ALA A 116 14.82 -8.08 -10.80
C ALA A 116 14.18 -9.47 -10.91
N ASN A 117 12.95 -9.59 -11.43
CA ASN A 117 12.14 -10.82 -11.42
C ASN A 117 11.97 -11.40 -9.99
N ALA A 118 11.97 -10.54 -8.98
CA ALA A 118 11.91 -10.89 -7.56
C ALA A 118 10.55 -10.54 -6.93
N PHE A 119 9.72 -9.74 -7.61
CA PHE A 119 8.43 -9.29 -7.09
C PHE A 119 7.51 -10.47 -6.71
N GLY A 120 7.38 -11.46 -7.60
CA GLY A 120 6.58 -12.66 -7.31
C GLY A 120 7.07 -13.44 -6.09
N LEU A 121 8.39 -13.55 -5.91
CA LEU A 121 8.99 -14.18 -4.73
C LEU A 121 8.72 -13.37 -3.45
N ALA A 122 8.79 -12.04 -3.53
CA ALA A 122 8.49 -11.17 -2.38
C ALA A 122 7.01 -11.30 -1.95
N ILE A 123 6.08 -11.29 -2.91
CA ILE A 123 4.66 -11.52 -2.63
C ILE A 123 4.42 -12.91 -2.03
N LEU A 124 5.06 -13.94 -2.57
CA LEU A 124 4.98 -15.31 -2.04
C LEU A 124 5.45 -15.37 -0.57
N ALA A 125 6.60 -14.78 -0.26
CA ALA A 125 7.15 -14.75 1.10
C ALA A 125 6.23 -14.01 2.07
N LEU A 126 5.68 -12.86 1.67
CA LEU A 126 4.70 -12.12 2.47
C LEU A 126 3.43 -12.93 2.72
N MET A 127 2.93 -13.61 1.69
CA MET A 127 1.73 -14.44 1.80
C MET A 127 1.95 -15.63 2.74
N ALA A 128 3.13 -16.25 2.72
CA ALA A 128 3.49 -17.33 3.63
C ALA A 128 3.50 -16.87 5.09
N ILE A 129 3.97 -15.65 5.38
CA ILE A 129 3.93 -15.07 6.73
C ILE A 129 2.48 -14.85 7.17
N ILE A 130 1.62 -14.33 6.30
CA ILE A 130 0.19 -14.14 6.58
C ILE A 130 -0.48 -15.48 6.92
N MET A 131 -0.24 -16.53 6.12
CA MET A 131 -0.78 -17.87 6.38
C MET A 131 -0.24 -18.48 7.69
N THR A 132 1.03 -18.25 8.01
CA THR A 132 1.62 -18.70 9.28
C THR A 132 0.92 -18.06 10.48
N ASN A 133 0.65 -16.75 10.39
CA ASN A 133 -0.10 -16.02 11.42
C ASN A 133 -1.55 -16.50 11.55
N LEU A 134 -2.14 -16.97 10.45
CA LEU A 134 -3.49 -17.55 10.44
C LEU A 134 -3.53 -18.94 11.11
N ASN A 135 -2.50 -19.76 10.93
CA ASN A 135 -2.42 -21.08 11.56
C ASN A 135 -2.34 -21.03 13.11
N GLN A 136 -1.80 -19.94 13.67
CA GLN A 136 -1.72 -19.76 15.13
C GLN A 136 -3.06 -19.33 15.78
N ALA A 137 -4.12 -19.14 15.00
CA ALA A 137 -5.44 -18.75 15.48
C ALA A 137 -6.26 -19.97 15.93
N THR A 138 -6.26 -20.30 17.23
CA THR A 138 -7.10 -21.40 17.74
C THR A 138 -8.60 -21.03 17.77
N PRO A 139 -9.52 -21.96 17.47
CA PRO A 139 -10.97 -21.73 17.52
C PRO A 139 -11.48 -21.26 18.90
N GLU A 140 -10.88 -21.72 20.00
CA GLU A 140 -11.29 -21.36 21.36
C GLU A 140 -10.98 -19.88 21.68
N MET A 141 -9.80 -19.38 21.25
CA MET A 141 -9.45 -17.95 21.34
C MET A 141 -10.40 -17.08 20.52
N LEU A 142 -10.83 -17.58 19.36
CA LEU A 142 -11.76 -16.87 18.47
C LEU A 142 -13.13 -16.75 19.14
N ALA A 143 -13.65 -17.80 19.75
CA ALA A 143 -14.97 -17.81 20.40
C ALA A 143 -15.08 -16.82 21.58
N GLY A 144 -14.04 -16.70 22.42
CA GLY A 144 -14.04 -15.80 23.57
C GLY A 144 -13.90 -14.32 23.20
N LEU A 145 -13.29 -14.01 22.05
CA LEU A 145 -13.06 -12.64 21.57
C LEU A 145 -14.03 -12.22 20.45
N LEU A 146 -14.83 -13.15 19.92
CA LEU A 146 -15.64 -12.93 18.72
C LEU A 146 -16.61 -11.75 18.86
N ALA A 147 -17.35 -11.70 19.97
CA ALA A 147 -18.35 -10.66 20.18
C ALA A 147 -17.75 -9.23 20.26
N PRO A 148 -16.75 -8.94 21.11
CA PRO A 148 -16.13 -7.62 21.15
C PRO A 148 -15.33 -7.30 19.87
N LEU A 149 -14.71 -8.30 19.24
CA LEU A 149 -13.93 -8.10 18.02
C LEU A 149 -14.83 -7.80 16.82
N VAL A 150 -15.90 -8.56 16.60
CA VAL A 150 -16.86 -8.30 15.52
C VAL A 150 -17.59 -6.96 15.74
N GLY A 151 -18.01 -6.67 16.97
CA GLY A 151 -18.68 -5.40 17.29
C GLY A 151 -17.82 -4.18 16.97
N THR A 152 -16.58 -4.16 17.46
CA THR A 152 -15.64 -3.04 17.20
C THR A 152 -15.21 -2.96 15.74
N LEU A 153 -15.12 -4.08 15.04
CA LEU A 153 -14.70 -4.14 13.64
C LEU A 153 -15.81 -3.71 12.68
N ILE A 154 -17.07 -4.07 12.95
CA ILE A 154 -18.21 -3.56 12.17
C ILE A 154 -18.37 -2.06 12.40
N LEU A 155 -18.37 -1.60 13.65
CA LEU A 155 -18.43 -0.17 13.97
C LEU A 155 -17.24 0.59 13.37
N GLY A 156 -16.04 0.02 13.45
CA GLY A 156 -14.82 0.56 12.86
C GLY A 156 -14.91 0.66 11.34
N ALA A 157 -15.34 -0.41 10.66
CA ALA A 157 -15.50 -0.43 9.21
C ALA A 157 -16.55 0.58 8.73
N ILE A 158 -17.69 0.68 9.42
CA ILE A 158 -18.72 1.69 9.11
C ILE A 158 -18.18 3.11 9.36
N GLY A 159 -17.51 3.33 10.48
CA GLY A 159 -16.92 4.62 10.82
C GLY A 159 -15.87 5.05 9.79
N ILE A 160 -14.98 4.13 9.41
CA ILE A 160 -14.00 4.34 8.35
C ILE A 160 -14.71 4.69 7.04
N PHE A 161 -15.69 3.88 6.62
CA PHE A 161 -16.41 4.09 5.35
C PHE A 161 -17.10 5.45 5.29
N ILE A 162 -17.81 5.86 6.36
CA ILE A 162 -18.51 7.14 6.42
C ILE A 162 -17.49 8.30 6.42
N ALA A 163 -16.48 8.24 7.28
CA ALA A 163 -15.49 9.31 7.41
C ALA A 163 -14.67 9.47 6.13
N SER A 164 -14.21 8.37 5.54
CA SER A 164 -13.43 8.40 4.30
C SER A 164 -14.26 8.89 3.12
N SER A 165 -15.53 8.49 3.02
CA SER A 165 -16.42 8.96 1.97
C SER A 165 -16.71 10.46 2.08
N LEU A 166 -16.89 10.97 3.30
CA LEU A 166 -17.12 12.39 3.56
C LEU A 166 -15.88 13.24 3.25
N VAL A 167 -14.73 12.86 3.81
CA VAL A 167 -13.46 13.56 3.60
C VAL A 167 -13.00 13.45 2.15
N GLY A 168 -13.16 12.27 1.53
CA GLY A 168 -12.80 12.03 0.15
C GLY A 168 -13.49 12.99 -0.82
N ARG A 169 -14.79 13.27 -0.60
CA ARG A 169 -15.52 14.26 -1.38
C ARG A 169 -14.94 15.67 -1.26
N MET A 170 -14.43 16.05 -0.08
CA MET A 170 -13.80 17.36 0.12
C MET A 170 -12.48 17.49 -0.64
N VAL A 171 -11.78 16.37 -0.84
CA VAL A 171 -10.50 16.30 -1.57
C VAL A 171 -10.72 16.03 -3.07
N GLY A 172 -11.96 15.89 -3.53
CA GLY A 172 -12.30 15.65 -4.93
C GLY A 172 -12.15 14.19 -5.37
N LEU A 173 -12.06 13.24 -4.44
CA LEU A 173 -12.09 11.81 -4.75
C LEU A 173 -13.52 11.30 -4.81
N THR A 174 -13.75 10.27 -5.63
CA THR A 174 -15.02 9.53 -5.58
C THR A 174 -15.22 8.89 -4.19
N PRO A 175 -16.48 8.77 -3.72
CA PRO A 175 -16.80 8.05 -2.49
C PRO A 175 -16.25 6.62 -2.47
N GLU A 176 -16.25 5.96 -3.63
CA GLU A 176 -15.77 4.59 -3.80
C GLU A 176 -14.26 4.52 -3.62
N MET A 177 -13.50 5.37 -4.32
CA MET A 177 -12.05 5.43 -4.19
C MET A 177 -11.63 5.82 -2.78
N ALA A 178 -12.28 6.83 -2.20
CA ALA A 178 -12.01 7.27 -0.85
C ALA A 178 -12.30 6.18 0.20
N SER A 179 -13.40 5.44 0.01
CA SER A 179 -13.75 4.29 0.87
C SER A 179 -12.76 3.16 0.73
N ALA A 180 -12.29 2.84 -0.48
CA ALA A 180 -11.24 1.84 -0.69
C ALA A 180 -9.92 2.24 0.00
N ILE A 181 -9.54 3.52 -0.08
CA ILE A 181 -8.38 4.07 0.64
C ILE A 181 -8.56 3.91 2.15
N GLY A 182 -9.72 4.31 2.70
CA GLY A 182 -9.99 4.20 4.13
C GLY A 182 -9.98 2.75 4.62
N LEU A 183 -10.69 1.86 3.91
CA LEU A 183 -10.79 0.44 4.24
C LEU A 183 -9.45 -0.30 4.14
N SER A 184 -8.46 0.26 3.42
CA SER A 184 -7.10 -0.30 3.38
C SER A 184 -6.44 -0.39 4.76
N ALA A 185 -6.88 0.40 5.73
CA ALA A 185 -6.44 0.30 7.12
C ALA A 185 -6.72 -1.08 7.76
N LEU A 186 -7.63 -1.88 7.18
CA LEU A 186 -7.99 -3.21 7.66
C LEU A 186 -7.09 -4.33 7.11
N PHE A 187 -6.29 -4.09 6.07
CA PHE A 187 -5.50 -5.15 5.42
C PHE A 187 -4.13 -4.74 4.86
N GLY A 188 -3.95 -3.49 4.41
CA GLY A 188 -2.66 -2.99 3.92
C GLY A 188 -2.06 -3.75 2.73
N PHE A 189 -0.75 -3.64 2.56
CA PHE A 189 0.00 -4.40 1.55
C PHE A 189 0.27 -5.85 2.03
N PRO A 190 0.14 -6.90 1.19
CA PRO A 190 -0.04 -6.90 -0.27
C PRO A 190 -1.51 -6.82 -0.73
N GLY A 191 -2.47 -6.76 0.19
CA GLY A 191 -3.90 -6.71 -0.13
C GLY A 191 -4.29 -5.55 -1.05
N THR A 192 -3.74 -4.35 -0.80
CA THR A 192 -3.96 -3.16 -1.65
C THR A 192 -3.48 -3.37 -3.08
N PHE A 193 -2.37 -4.10 -3.26
CA PHE A 193 -1.84 -4.44 -4.59
C PHE A 193 -2.72 -5.48 -5.29
N ILE A 194 -3.04 -6.58 -4.61
CA ILE A 194 -3.81 -7.69 -5.18
C ILE A 194 -5.21 -7.23 -5.59
N LEU A 195 -5.92 -6.54 -4.70
CA LEU A 195 -7.28 -6.03 -4.98
C LEU A 195 -7.31 -5.03 -6.14
N SER A 196 -6.28 -4.21 -6.29
CA SER A 196 -6.18 -3.26 -7.41
C SER A 196 -6.04 -4.01 -8.74
N HIS A 197 -5.18 -5.04 -8.78
CA HIS A 197 -5.01 -5.90 -9.94
C HIS A 197 -6.26 -6.75 -10.24
N GLU A 198 -6.94 -7.23 -9.20
CA GLU A 198 -8.18 -7.99 -9.35
C GLU A 198 -9.32 -7.12 -9.90
N ALA A 199 -9.49 -5.90 -9.37
CA ALA A 199 -10.46 -4.93 -9.88
C ALA A 199 -10.18 -4.55 -11.34
N ALA A 200 -8.91 -4.29 -11.69
CA ALA A 200 -8.53 -4.01 -13.08
C ALA A 200 -8.82 -5.21 -14.00
N LYS A 201 -8.46 -6.43 -13.56
CA LYS A 201 -8.74 -7.66 -14.31
C LYS A 201 -10.23 -7.95 -14.46
N ALA A 202 -11.04 -7.61 -13.47
CA ALA A 202 -12.47 -7.88 -13.45
C ALA A 202 -13.26 -6.95 -14.39
N ILE A 203 -12.75 -5.73 -14.65
CA ILE A 203 -13.46 -4.71 -15.41
C ILE A 203 -12.89 -4.50 -16.81
N ALA A 204 -11.56 -4.55 -16.96
CA ALA A 204 -10.93 -4.30 -18.26
C ALA A 204 -11.27 -5.39 -19.28
N THR A 205 -11.60 -4.96 -20.50
CA THR A 205 -11.82 -5.86 -21.64
C THR A 205 -10.56 -6.07 -22.47
N ASN A 206 -9.61 -5.15 -22.36
CA ASN A 206 -8.34 -5.15 -23.09
C ASN A 206 -7.20 -4.62 -22.21
N GLU A 207 -5.96 -4.74 -22.72
CA GLU A 207 -4.75 -4.38 -21.99
C GLU A 207 -4.62 -2.87 -21.75
N GLU A 208 -5.15 -2.05 -22.66
CA GLU A 208 -5.14 -0.59 -22.55
C GLU A 208 -6.03 -0.12 -21.39
N GLU A 209 -7.28 -0.61 -21.32
CA GLU A 209 -8.19 -0.38 -20.21
C GLU A 209 -7.61 -0.90 -18.89
N ARG A 210 -6.97 -2.07 -18.91
CA ARG A 210 -6.32 -2.65 -17.72
C ARG A 210 -5.25 -1.70 -17.18
N GLN A 211 -4.43 -1.13 -18.07
CA GLN A 211 -3.38 -0.21 -17.69
C GLN A 211 -3.95 1.13 -17.20
N GLN A 212 -4.96 1.68 -17.88
CA GLN A 212 -5.65 2.90 -17.45
C GLN A 212 -6.24 2.79 -16.04
N ILE A 213 -6.88 1.66 -15.72
CA ILE A 213 -7.41 1.40 -14.37
C ILE A 213 -6.27 1.33 -13.36
N LEU A 214 -5.18 0.62 -13.67
CA LEU A 214 -4.05 0.48 -12.75
C LEU A 214 -3.31 1.80 -12.52
N ASP A 215 -3.09 2.60 -13.56
CA ASP A 215 -2.45 3.91 -13.45
C ASP A 215 -3.25 4.85 -12.53
N HIS A 216 -4.58 4.69 -12.50
CA HIS A 216 -5.44 5.43 -11.58
C HIS A 216 -5.46 4.85 -10.17
N ILE A 217 -5.73 3.56 -10.02
CA ILE A 217 -6.05 2.93 -8.73
C ILE A 217 -4.79 2.53 -7.96
N LEU A 218 -3.83 1.90 -8.63
CA LEU A 218 -2.70 1.23 -7.99
C LEU A 218 -1.83 2.20 -7.17
N PRO A 219 -1.40 3.37 -7.70
CA PRO A 219 -0.60 4.32 -6.92
C PRO A 219 -1.30 4.77 -5.64
N LYS A 220 -2.61 5.09 -5.73
CA LYS A 220 -3.40 5.56 -4.59
C LYS A 220 -3.54 4.48 -3.53
N MET A 221 -3.77 3.24 -3.93
CA MET A 221 -3.92 2.10 -3.01
C MET A 221 -2.59 1.69 -2.36
N LEU A 222 -1.47 1.77 -3.08
CA LEU A 222 -0.14 1.53 -2.49
C LEU A 222 0.16 2.60 -1.42
N VAL A 223 -0.01 3.88 -1.75
CA VAL A 223 0.17 4.98 -0.79
C VAL A 223 -0.75 4.79 0.42
N ALA A 224 -2.04 4.49 0.20
CA ALA A 224 -3.00 4.26 1.27
C ALA A 224 -2.56 3.15 2.24
N GLY A 225 -2.15 1.99 1.71
CA GLY A 225 -1.69 0.86 2.52
C GLY A 225 -0.46 1.21 3.36
N PHE A 226 0.48 1.98 2.81
CA PHE A 226 1.67 2.42 3.55
C PHE A 226 1.34 3.43 4.65
N ILE A 227 0.56 4.47 4.33
CA ILE A 227 0.21 5.53 5.29
C ILE A 227 -0.58 4.96 6.46
N THR A 228 -1.60 4.14 6.19
CA THR A 228 -2.51 3.61 7.21
C THR A 228 -1.82 2.61 8.13
N VAL A 229 -1.11 1.62 7.58
CA VAL A 229 -0.53 0.55 8.39
C VAL A 229 0.76 1.00 9.09
N THR A 230 1.52 1.91 8.48
CA THR A 230 2.83 2.30 9.02
C THR A 230 2.74 3.60 9.81
N ILE A 231 2.37 4.70 9.17
CA ILE A 231 2.49 6.04 9.79
C ILE A 231 1.40 6.23 10.84
N ALA A 232 0.13 5.99 10.49
CA ALA A 232 -0.97 6.18 11.42
C ALA A 232 -0.85 5.26 12.63
N SER A 233 -0.50 3.99 12.43
CA SER A 233 -0.26 3.04 13.53
C SER A 233 0.87 3.48 14.45
N VAL A 234 2.00 3.95 13.92
CA VAL A 234 3.16 4.39 14.72
C VAL A 234 2.82 5.65 15.52
N VAL A 235 2.15 6.62 14.90
CA VAL A 235 1.72 7.85 15.59
C VAL A 235 0.73 7.53 16.70
N MET A 236 -0.29 6.71 16.42
CA MET A 236 -1.28 6.31 17.42
C MET A 236 -0.65 5.50 18.56
N ALA A 237 0.22 4.53 18.24
CA ALA A 237 0.94 3.76 19.24
C ALA A 237 1.85 4.66 20.10
N GLY A 238 2.54 5.62 19.48
CA GLY A 238 3.36 6.60 20.20
C GLY A 238 2.55 7.50 21.12
N LEU A 239 1.37 7.95 20.69
CA LEU A 239 0.45 8.73 21.55
C LEU A 239 -0.04 7.90 22.73
N PHE A 240 -0.48 6.67 22.51
CA PHE A 240 -0.98 5.79 23.58
C PHE A 240 0.12 5.36 24.55
N ALA A 241 1.33 5.10 24.07
CA ALA A 241 2.47 4.72 24.90
C ALA A 241 2.94 5.85 25.84
N ASN A 242 2.68 7.11 25.48
CA ASN A 242 2.97 8.27 26.33
C ASN A 242 1.78 8.70 27.21
N TRP A 243 0.62 8.03 27.07
CA TRP A 243 -0.60 8.37 27.81
C TRP A 243 -0.72 7.60 29.14
N PHE A 244 0.11 6.56 29.32
CA PHE A 244 0.36 5.84 30.57
C PHE A 244 1.79 6.10 31.04
#